data_AF-A0A967CVX4-F1
#
_entry.id   AF-A0A967CVX4-F1
#
_cell.length_a   1.000
_cell.length_b   1.000
_cell.length_c   1.000
_cell.angle_alpha   90.00
_cell.angle_beta   90.00
_cell.angle_gamma   90.00
#
_symmetry.space_group_name_H-M   'P 1'
#
loop_
_entity.id
_entity.type
_entity.pdbx_description
1 polymer ?
#
loop_
_entity_poly.entity_id
_entity_poly.type
_entity_poly.pdbx_seq_one_letter_code
_entity_poly.pdbx_strand_id
1 'polypeptide(L)' 'MAEGQDDYRAHMETYTSFNKLVTFTLLWIVLILVSMALGLVGHMSILALLLGVGGSVALLVAFAVLG' A
#
# COMPACT_ATOMS: atom_id res chain seq x y z
N MET A 1 34.93 11.23 -13.03
CA MET A 1 34.41 10.77 -11.72
C MET A 1 32.98 11.25 -11.44
N ALA A 2 32.24 11.78 -12.44
CA ALA A 2 30.84 12.21 -12.28
C ALA A 2 29.82 11.06 -12.40
N GLU A 3 30.12 10.01 -13.18
CA GLU A 3 29.23 8.85 -13.38
C GLU A 3 28.84 8.14 -12.07
N GLY A 4 29.77 7.91 -11.14
CA GLY A 4 29.46 7.20 -9.89
C GLY A 4 28.54 7.96 -8.93
N GLN A 5 28.46 9.29 -9.04
CA GLN A 5 27.61 10.12 -8.19
C GLN A 5 26.18 10.25 -8.78
N ASP A 6 26.07 10.29 -10.11
CA ASP A 6 24.78 10.26 -10.81
C ASP A 6 24.10 8.88 -10.71
N ASP A 7 24.87 7.78 -10.80
CA ASP A 7 24.34 6.43 -10.58
C ASP A 7 23.77 6.27 -9.18
N TYR A 8 24.47 6.75 -8.15
CA TYR A 8 24.00 6.65 -6.77
C TYR A 8 22.65 7.37 -6.55
N ARG A 9 22.45 8.53 -7.18
CA ARG A 9 21.20 9.28 -7.11
C ARG A 9 20.04 8.54 -7.80
N ALA A 10 20.28 7.96 -8.98
CA ALA A 10 19.28 7.18 -9.70
C ALA A 10 18.88 5.91 -8.94
N HIS A 11 19.84 5.24 -8.28
CA HIS A 11 19.55 4.11 -7.41
C HIS A 11 18.68 4.52 -6.21
N MET A 12 18.97 5.65 -5.56
CA MET A 12 18.18 6.15 -4.43
C MET A 12 16.73 6.48 -4.80
N GLU A 13 16.51 7.06 -5.97
CA GLU A 13 15.16 7.37 -6.47
C GLU A 13 14.35 6.08 -6.73
N THR A 14 15.00 5.07 -7.28
CA THR A 14 14.41 3.74 -7.50
C THR A 14 14.06 3.05 -6.19
N TYR A 15 14.99 3.02 -5.23
CA TYR A 15 14.73 2.43 -3.90
C TYR A 15 13.59 3.14 -3.17
N THR A 16 13.52 4.47 -3.26
CA THR A 16 12.44 5.25 -2.64
C THR A 16 11.09 4.87 -3.24
N SER A 17 11.01 4.78 -4.56
CA SER A 17 9.79 4.39 -5.27
C SER A 17 9.38 2.94 -4.98
N PHE A 18 10.33 2.03 -4.96
CA PHE A 18 10.11 0.64 -4.59
C PHE A 18 9.61 0.50 -3.15
N ASN A 19 10.24 1.20 -2.20
CA ASN A 19 9.83 1.16 -0.81
C ASN A 19 8.39 1.67 -0.59
N LYS A 20 7.98 2.69 -1.36
CA LYS A 20 6.58 3.17 -1.37
C LYS A 20 5.62 2.09 -1.84
N LEU A 21 5.94 1.41 -2.95
CA LEU A 21 5.13 0.30 -3.47
C LEU A 21 5.02 -0.86 -2.48
N VAL A 22 6.13 -1.22 -1.83
CA VAL A 22 6.16 -2.26 -0.80
C VAL A 22 5.30 -1.87 0.39
N THR A 23 5.40 -0.62 0.86
CA THR A 23 4.61 -0.12 1.99
C THR A 23 3.11 -0.14 1.66
N PHE A 24 2.72 0.34 0.47
CA PHE A 24 1.33 0.26 0.00
C PHE A 24 0.82 -1.19 -0.03
N THR A 25 1.61 -2.10 -0.60
CA THR A 25 1.26 -3.51 -0.72
C THR A 25 1.07 -4.15 0.65
N LEU A 26 1.96 -3.87 1.62
CA LEU A 26 1.82 -4.37 2.98
C LEU A 26 0.54 -3.88 3.65
N LEU A 27 0.24 -2.57 3.57
CA LEU A 27 -0.98 -2.00 4.15
C LEU A 27 -2.24 -2.58 3.50
N TRP A 28 -2.20 -2.79 2.18
CA TRP A 28 -3.31 -3.38 1.45
C TRP A 28 -3.55 -4.85 1.82
N ILE A 29 -2.48 -5.65 1.98
CA ILE A 29 -2.58 -7.03 2.47
C ILE A 29 -3.22 -7.06 3.87
N VAL A 30 -2.76 -6.20 4.79
CA VAL A 30 -3.33 -6.12 6.14
C VAL A 30 -4.82 -5.76 6.08
N LEU A 31 -5.21 -4.80 5.24
CA LEU A 31 -6.61 -4.43 5.05
C LEU A 31 -7.47 -5.62 4.57
N ILE A 32 -6.98 -6.39 3.60
CA ILE A 32 -7.67 -7.59 3.11
C ILE A 32 -7.83 -8.59 4.25
N LEU A 33 -6.77 -8.88 5.00
CA LEU A 33 -6.82 -9.84 6.11
C LEU A 33 -7.82 -9.41 7.18
N VAL A 34 -7.85 -8.12 7.54
CA VAL A 34 -8.83 -7.57 8.48
C VAL A 34 -10.24 -7.67 7.93
N SER A 35 -10.44 -7.38 6.64
CA SER A 35 -11.75 -7.48 5.98
C SER A 35 -12.24 -8.93 5.95
N MET A 36 -11.35 -9.88 5.64
CA MET A 36 -11.66 -11.31 5.69
C MET A 36 -11.98 -11.76 7.12
N ALA A 37 -11.24 -11.31 8.13
CA ALA A 37 -11.51 -11.62 9.53
C ALA A 37 -12.90 -11.08 9.96
N LEU A 38 -13.23 -9.84 9.61
CA LEU A 38 -14.55 -9.25 9.88
C LEU A 38 -15.70 -10.02 9.22
N GLY A 39 -15.51 -10.45 7.97
CA GLY A 39 -16.54 -11.16 7.21
C GLY A 39 -16.71 -12.61 7.64
N LEU A 40 -15.62 -13.34 7.84
CA LEU A 40 -15.62 -14.78 8.13
C LEU A 40 -15.76 -15.09 9.62
N VAL A 41 -15.04 -14.36 10.48
CA VAL A 41 -15.03 -14.60 11.93
C VAL A 41 -16.08 -13.75 12.63
N GLY A 42 -16.19 -12.47 12.24
CA GLY A 42 -17.14 -11.54 12.84
C GLY A 42 -18.58 -11.69 12.33
N HIS A 43 -18.81 -12.46 11.26
CA HIS A 43 -20.10 -12.52 10.54
C HIS A 43 -20.65 -11.15 10.10
N MET A 44 -19.80 -10.12 10.06
CA MET A 44 -20.18 -8.74 9.70
C MET A 44 -19.85 -8.49 8.23
N SER A 45 -20.50 -9.24 7.34
CA SER A 45 -20.21 -9.24 5.90
C SER A 45 -20.38 -7.88 5.22
N ILE A 46 -21.35 -7.06 5.64
CA ILE A 46 -21.55 -5.70 5.09
C ILE A 46 -20.40 -4.77 5.49
N LEU A 47 -19.99 -4.80 6.76
CA LEU A 47 -18.88 -3.98 7.25
C LEU A 47 -17.55 -4.43 6.63
N ALA A 48 -17.34 -5.73 6.46
CA ALA A 48 -16.19 -6.28 5.75
C ALA A 48 -16.11 -5.78 4.30
N LEU A 49 -17.24 -5.72 3.60
CA LEU A 49 -17.32 -5.21 2.22
C LEU A 49 -17.03 -3.71 2.16
N LEU A 50 -17.67 -2.92 3.02
CA LEU A 50 -17.47 -1.47 3.09
C LEU A 50 -16.02 -1.13 3.45
N LEU A 51 -15.44 -1.82 4.43
CA LEU A 51 -14.05 -1.62 4.84
C LEU A 51 -13.08 -2.07 3.75
N GLY A 52 -13.32 -3.23 3.12
CA GLY A 52 -12.44 -3.75 2.08
C GLY A 52 -12.41 -2.85 0.84
N VAL A 53 -13.57 -2.48 0.32
CA VAL A 53 -13.69 -1.61 -0.87
C VAL A 53 -13.30 -0.18 -0.52
N GLY A 54 -13.91 0.39 0.52
CA GLY A 54 -13.65 1.76 0.94
C GLY A 54 -12.21 1.97 1.39
N GLY A 55 -11.65 1.04 2.15
CA GLY A 55 -10.25 1.06 2.56
C GLY A 55 -9.28 0.91 1.38
N SER A 56 -9.61 0.10 0.37
CA SER A 56 -8.76 -0.03 -0.82
C SER A 56 -8.75 1.27 -1.63
N VAL A 57 -9.91 1.91 -1.81
CA VAL A 57 -10.00 3.23 -2.45
C VAL A 57 -9.23 4.27 -1.64
N ALA A 58 -9.39 4.30 -0.31
CA ALA A 58 -8.67 5.22 0.55
C ALA A 58 -7.15 5.01 0.48
N LEU A 59 -6.67 3.77 0.45
CA LEU A 59 -5.25 3.45 0.29
C LEU A 59 -4.74 3.89 -1.07
N LEU A 60 -5.50 3.69 -2.15
CA LEU A 60 -5.11 4.16 -3.49
C LEU A 60 -5.03 5.69 -3.57
N VAL A 61 -5.99 6.40 -2.97
CA VAL A 61 -5.95 7.86 -2.89
C VAL A 61 -4.78 8.33 -2.05
N ALA A 62 -4.55 7.73 -0.88
CA ALA A 62 -3.41 8.05 -0.03
C ALA A 62 -2.08 7.80 -0.75
N PHE A 63 -1.96 6.69 -1.48
CA PHE A 63 -0.79 6.37 -2.29
C PHE A 63 -0.55 7.36 -3.42
N ALA A 64 -1.62 7.83 -4.09
CA ALA A 64 -1.51 8.80 -5.17
C ALA A 64 -1.20 10.23 -4.68
N VAL A 65 -1.63 10.60 -3.47
CA VAL A 65 -1.49 11.97 -2.93
C VAL A 65 -0.24 12.14 -2.06
N LEU A 66 0.10 11.14 -1.26
CA LEU A 66 1.26 11.17 -0.35
C LEU A 66 2.50 10.50 -0.96
N GLY A 67 2.32 9.77 -2.07
CA GLY A 67 3.38 9.09 -2.81
C GLY A 67 4.17 10.00 -3.73
#